data_AF-A0A429FX78-F1
#
_entry.id   AF-A0A429FX78-F1
#
_cell.length_a   1.000
_cell.length_b   1.000
_cell.length_c   1.000
_cell.angle_alpha   90.00
_cell.angle_beta   90.00
_cell.angle_gamma   90.00
#
_symmetry.space_group_name_H-M   'P 1'
#
loop_
_entity.id
_entity.type
_entity.pdbx_description
1 polymer ?
#
loop_
_entity_poly.entity_id
_entity_poly.type
_entity_poly.pdbx_seq_one_letter_code
_entity_poly.pdbx_strand_id
1 'polypeptide(L)' 'MAVKITHLTNGQQVRFANADGARRYAEIIGGGVDKWRFTVVSGHDRPELSGRVVNVPVWRMTSR' A
#
# COMPACT_ATOMS: atom_id res chain seq x y z
N MET A 1 -5.44 -12.64 -4.25
CA MET A 1 -3.99 -12.39 -4.18
C MET A 1 -3.77 -10.99 -3.68
N ALA A 2 -3.19 -10.82 -2.49
CA ALA A 2 -2.93 -9.48 -1.97
C ALA A 2 -1.73 -8.85 -2.69
N VAL A 3 -1.80 -7.53 -2.92
CA VAL A 3 -0.74 -6.77 -3.59
C VAL A 3 -0.40 -5.56 -2.73
N LYS A 4 0.88 -5.32 -2.53
CA LYS A 4 1.39 -4.11 -1.90
C LYS A 4 2.03 -3.25 -2.98
N ILE A 5 1.67 -1.96 -3.05
CA ILE A 5 2.36 -1.00 -3.90
C ILE A 5 3.21 -0.06 -3.05
N THR A 6 4.35 0.35 -3.58
CA THR A 6 5.29 1.28 -2.94
C THR A 6 5.62 2.42 -3.90
N HIS A 7 5.40 3.66 -3.52
CA HIS A 7 5.73 4.82 -4.33
C HIS A 7 7.24 5.05 -4.32
N LEU A 8 7.83 5.24 -5.50
CA LEU A 8 9.27 5.25 -5.70
C LEU A 8 9.95 6.47 -5.10
N THR A 9 9.28 7.63 -5.08
CA THR A 9 9.90 8.90 -4.67
C THR A 9 9.90 9.12 -3.16
N ASN A 10 8.85 8.67 -2.46
CA ASN A 10 8.63 8.98 -1.04
C ASN A 10 8.50 7.72 -0.16
N GLY A 11 8.56 6.52 -0.76
CA GLY A 11 8.45 5.25 -0.04
C GLY A 11 7.06 4.97 0.52
N GLN A 12 6.02 5.69 0.09
CA GLN A 12 4.66 5.46 0.56
C GLN A 12 4.19 4.05 0.18
N GLN A 13 3.67 3.30 1.15
CA GLN A 13 3.21 1.93 0.93
C GLN A 13 1.70 1.83 1.10
N VAL A 14 1.03 1.11 0.20
CA VAL A 14 -0.41 0.85 0.25
C VAL A 14 -0.67 -0.62 -0.06
N ARG A 15 -1.56 -1.27 0.69
CA ARG A 15 -1.94 -2.68 0.49
C ARG A 15 -3.34 -2.80 -0.08
N PHE A 16 -3.49 -3.71 -1.04
CA PHE A 16 -4.74 -4.02 -1.74
C PHE A 16 -5.01 -5.52 -1.70
N ALA A 17 -6.30 -5.87 -1.71
CA ALA A 17 -6.74 -7.26 -1.76
C ALA A 17 -6.55 -7.91 -3.15
N ASN A 18 -6.37 -7.10 -4.20
CA ASN A 18 -6.19 -7.51 -5.60
C ASN A 18 -5.29 -6.52 -6.37
N ALA A 19 -4.80 -6.96 -7.54
CA ALA A 19 -3.92 -6.17 -8.40
C ALA A 19 -4.66 -5.03 -9.12
N ASP A 20 -5.91 -5.24 -9.51
CA ASP A 20 -6.73 -4.26 -10.22
C ASP A 20 -6.96 -3.00 -9.40
N GLY A 21 -7.28 -3.13 -8.11
CA GLY A 21 -7.45 -2.01 -7.20
C GLY A 21 -6.15 -1.24 -6.99
N ALA A 22 -5.03 -1.96 -6.89
CA ALA A 22 -3.71 -1.35 -6.79
C ALA A 22 -3.36 -0.52 -8.03
N ARG A 23 -3.64 -1.07 -9.22
CA ARG A 23 -3.38 -0.39 -10.50
C ARG A 23 -4.24 0.86 -10.64
N ARG A 24 -5.53 0.75 -10.37
CA ARG A 24 -6.47 1.86 -10.45
C ARG A 24 -6.14 2.98 -9.47
N TYR A 25 -5.68 2.64 -8.27
CA TYR A 25 -5.17 3.65 -7.33
C TYR A 25 -3.95 4.37 -7.90
N ALA A 26 -2.95 3.64 -8.41
CA ALA A 26 -1.76 4.25 -8.97
C ALA A 26 -2.06 5.15 -10.19
N GLU A 27 -3.01 4.76 -11.04
CA GLU A 27 -3.45 5.54 -12.20
C GLU A 27 -4.22 6.81 -11.80
N ILE A 28 -5.18 6.70 -10.87
CA ILE A 28 -6.10 7.80 -10.56
C ILE A 28 -5.56 8.73 -9.48
N ILE A 29 -4.99 8.15 -8.41
CA ILE A 29 -4.59 8.87 -7.19
C ILE A 29 -3.07 8.98 -7.09
N GLY A 30 -2.37 7.91 -7.48
CA GLY A 30 -0.92 7.77 -7.34
C GLY A 30 -0.09 8.48 -8.41
N GLY A 31 -0.73 9.18 -9.36
CA GLY A 31 -0.04 10.00 -10.34
C GLY A 31 0.72 9.23 -11.42
N GLY A 32 0.33 7.98 -11.70
CA GLY A 32 0.88 7.11 -12.74
C GLY A 32 1.42 5.80 -12.19
N VAL A 33 1.16 4.66 -12.86
CA VAL A 33 1.65 3.33 -12.46
C VAL A 33 3.17 3.22 -12.45
N ASP A 34 3.85 4.01 -13.27
CA ASP A 34 5.32 4.07 -13.36
C ASP A 34 5.98 4.55 -12.06
N LYS A 35 5.25 5.31 -11.24
CA LYS A 35 5.74 5.82 -9.96
C LYS A 35 5.59 4.82 -8.82
N TRP A 36 5.01 3.65 -9.08
CA TRP A 36 4.70 2.64 -8.07
C TRP A 36 5.34 1.30 -8.40
N ARG A 37 6.01 0.72 -7.40
CA ARG A 37 6.46 -0.67 -7.41
C ARG A 37 5.37 -1.57 -6.87
N PHE A 38 4.89 -2.52 -7.69
CA PHE A 38 3.91 -3.53 -7.31
C PHE A 38 4.62 -4.78 -6.77
N THR A 39 4.20 -5.26 -5.61
CA THR A 39 4.74 -6.45 -4.97
C THR A 39 3.57 -7.36 -4.60
N VAL A 40 3.49 -8.54 -5.21
CA VAL A 40 2.49 -9.54 -4.84
C VAL A 40 2.86 -10.11 -3.48
N VAL A 41 1.95 -9.99 -2.53
CA VAL A 41 2.10 -10.57 -1.19
C VAL A 41 1.39 -11.92 -1.21
N SER A 42 2.14 -12.97 -1.58
CA SER A 42 1.74 -14.34 -1.29
C SER A 42 1.83 -14.54 0.22
N GLY A 43 0.88 -15.25 0.83
CA GLY A 43 0.74 -15.39 2.30
C GLY A 43 1.91 -16.05 3.04
N HIS A 44 3.07 -16.16 2.40
CA HIS A 44 4.30 -16.74 2.92
C HIS A 44 5.50 -15.77 2.86
N ASP A 45 5.25 -14.47 2.67
CA ASP A 45 6.29 -13.44 2.84
C ASP A 45 6.27 -12.99 4.30
N ARG A 46 7.14 -13.61 5.12
CA ARG A 46 7.41 -13.13 6.48
C ARG A 46 7.82 -11.66 6.36
N PRO A 47 7.22 -10.74 7.14
CA PRO A 47 7.63 -9.36 7.08
C PRO A 47 9.04 -9.27 7.68
N GLU A 48 10.05 -9.29 6.83
CA GLU A 48 11.34 -8.68 7.15
C GLU A 48 11.08 -7.19 7.37
N LEU A 49 10.78 -6.86 8.62
CA LEU A 49 10.53 -5.52 9.14
C LEU A 49 11.83 -4.72 9.10
N SER A 50 12.29 -4.38 7.89
CA SER A 50 13.22 -3.30 7.67
C SER A 50 12.44 -2.09 7.14
N GLY A 51 12.35 -1.06 7.97
CA GLY A 51 11.94 0.28 7.54
C GLY A 51 10.50 0.66 7.87
N ARG A 52 10.33 1.29 9.04
CA ARG A 52 9.29 2.30 9.35
C ARG A 52 7.88 1.98 8.85
N VAL A 53 7.17 1.12 9.59
CA VAL A 53 5.70 1.14 9.58
C VAL A 53 5.26 2.38 10.36
N VAL A 54 4.78 3.40 9.66
CA VAL A 54 4.16 4.57 10.30
C VAL A 54 2.74 4.15 10.69
N ASN A 55 2.54 3.88 11.98
CA ASN A 55 1.21 3.64 12.54
C ASN A 55 0.44 4.97 12.53
N VAL A 56 -0.51 5.13 11.63
CA VAL A 56 -1.46 6.26 11.68
C VAL A 56 -2.60 5.88 12.64
N PRO A 57 -2.84 6.67 13.71
CA PRO A 57 -3.97 6.41 14.59
C PRO A 57 -5.28 6.66 13.83
N VAL A 58 -6.14 5.64 13.77
CA VAL A 58 -7.52 5.79 13.32
C VAL A 58 -8.25 6.68 14.32
N TRP A 59 -8.75 7.83 13.86
CA TRP A 59 -9.61 8.69 14.68
C TRP A 59 -10.89 7.91 14.99
N ARG A 60 -11.09 7.54 16.26
CA ARG A 60 -12.38 7.04 16.74
C ARG A 60 -13.37 8.21 16.72
N MET A 61 -14.40 8.09 15.90
CA MET A 61 -15.61 8.89 16.02
C MET A 61 -16.29 8.52 17.34
N THR A 62 -16.23 9.39 18.34
CA THR A 62 -17.07 9.27 19.54
C THR A 62 -18.43 9.88 19.19
N SER A 63 -19.40 9.04 18.81
CA SER A 63 -20.81 9.44 18.85
C SER A 63 -21.22 9.59 20.32
N ARG A 64 -21.83 10.73 20.65
CA ARG A 64 -22.60 10.92 21.87
C ARG A 64 -24.00 11.36 21.46
#